data_AF-A0A9Q1J3F6-F1
#
_entry.id   AF-A0A9Q1J3F6-F1
#
_cell.length_a   1.000
_cell.length_b   1.000
_cell.length_c   1.000
_cell.angle_alpha   90.00
_cell.angle_beta   90.00
_cell.angle_gamma   90.00
#
_symmetry.space_group_name_H-M   'P 1'
#
loop_
_entity.id
_entity.type
_entity.pdbx_description
1 polymer ?
#
loop_
_entity_poly.entity_id
_entity_poly.type
_entity_poly.pdbx_seq_one_letter_code
_entity_poly.pdbx_strand_id
1 'polypeptide(L)'
;MFPIRELAALQGGRYQLQLLHYGSTTVLQDGDTRTILTSTWCDTTSAFFGIGKRTAWTTWEAFPQITDTLIVLMAHPAELNIDSIHMEVLERFTILMYAKTSNASHVNVAHQEHFSQGTQTLETIPPTQQALLQHAFHALYQASHIWKQCLELK
;
A
#
# COMPACT_ATOMS: atom_id res chain seq x y z
N MET A 1 -24.58 -12.74 -0.28
CA MET A 1 -24.40 -12.59 -1.74
C MET A 1 -25.12 -11.31 -2.14
N PHE A 2 -24.39 -10.20 -2.27
CA PHE A 2 -24.95 -8.90 -2.66
C PHE A 2 -24.22 -8.40 -3.91
N PRO A 3 -24.93 -7.82 -4.89
CA PRO A 3 -24.36 -7.52 -6.20
C PRO A 3 -23.54 -6.22 -6.13
N ILE A 4 -22.30 -6.29 -6.61
CA ILE A 4 -21.50 -5.12 -6.98
C ILE A 4 -22.16 -4.54 -8.24
N ARG A 5 -22.91 -3.45 -8.10
CA ARG A 5 -23.39 -2.67 -9.24
C ARG A 5 -22.42 -1.52 -9.50
N GLU A 6 -21.68 -1.67 -10.59
CA GLU A 6 -20.91 -0.63 -11.27
C GLU A 6 -21.85 0.49 -11.76
N LEU A 7 -21.48 1.75 -11.56
CA LEU A 7 -21.94 2.87 -12.40
C LEU A 7 -20.78 3.85 -12.57
N ALA A 8 -19.85 3.53 -13.49
CA ALA A 8 -19.00 4.53 -14.13
C ALA A 8 -19.87 5.29 -15.15
N ALA A 9 -20.34 6.49 -14.79
CA ALA A 9 -21.04 7.36 -15.73
C ALA A 9 -20.04 8.20 -16.52
N LEU A 10 -19.97 7.99 -17.83
CA LEU A 10 -19.24 8.83 -18.78
C LEU A 10 -20.00 10.15 -19.00
N GLN A 11 -19.47 11.26 -18.49
CA GLN A 11 -19.76 12.58 -19.04
C GLN A 11 -18.45 13.28 -19.40
N GLY A 12 -18.27 13.58 -20.69
CA GLY A 12 -17.20 14.46 -21.17
C GLY A 12 -15.78 13.88 -21.16
N GLY A 13 -15.62 12.56 -21.24
CA GLY A 13 -14.29 11.93 -21.39
C GLY A 13 -13.47 11.84 -20.10
N ARG A 14 -14.09 12.01 -18.93
CA ARG A 14 -13.45 11.87 -17.61
C ARG A 14 -14.04 10.68 -16.87
N TYR A 15 -13.20 9.81 -16.32
CA TYR A 15 -13.63 8.69 -15.48
C TYR A 15 -13.79 9.20 -14.04
N GLN A 16 -15.04 9.28 -13.56
CA GLN A 16 -15.34 9.69 -12.19
C GLN A 16 -15.60 8.42 -11.35
N LEU A 17 -14.60 7.97 -10.59
CA LEU A 17 -14.78 6.88 -9.62
C LEU A 17 -15.45 7.43 -8.36
N GLN A 18 -16.77 7.25 -8.23
CA GLN A 18 -17.48 7.49 -6.98
C GLN A 18 -17.31 6.28 -6.05
N LEU A 19 -16.35 6.37 -5.12
CA LEU A 19 -16.30 5.47 -3.96
C LEU A 19 -17.35 5.94 -2.94
N LEU A 20 -18.54 5.36 -3.00
CA LEU A 20 -19.55 5.49 -1.96
C LEU A 20 -19.23 4.49 -0.84
N HIS A 21 -18.65 4.93 0.28
CA HIS A 21 -19.00 4.36 1.59
C HIS A 21 -18.71 5.36 2.73
N TYR A 22 -19.74 5.58 3.56
CA TYR A 22 -19.77 6.31 4.83
C TYR A 22 -19.26 7.77 4.83
N GLY A 23 -20.10 8.66 4.31
CA GLY A 23 -20.28 10.00 4.89
C GLY A 23 -19.24 11.09 4.57
N SER A 24 -18.30 10.87 3.64
CA SER A 24 -17.43 11.95 3.16
C SER A 24 -17.15 11.80 1.67
N THR A 25 -17.84 12.62 0.87
CA THR A 25 -17.63 12.73 -0.57
C THR A 25 -16.34 13.47 -0.84
N THR A 26 -15.29 12.77 -1.26
CA THR A 26 -14.11 13.44 -1.83
C THR A 26 -14.26 13.41 -3.35
N VAL A 27 -14.43 14.58 -3.97
CA VAL A 27 -14.44 14.72 -5.43
C VAL A 27 -13.00 14.66 -5.90
N LEU A 28 -12.63 13.61 -6.64
CA LEU A 28 -11.29 13.44 -7.18
C LEU A 28 -11.22 13.94 -8.62
N GLN A 29 -10.24 14.80 -8.90
CA GLN A 29 -9.89 15.24 -10.26
C GLN A 29 -8.90 14.27 -10.90
N ASP A 30 -8.98 14.23 -12.23
CA ASP A 30 -8.29 13.35 -13.16
C ASP A 30 -6.77 13.19 -12.89
N GLY A 31 -6.27 11.96 -12.96
CA GLY A 31 -4.84 11.66 -13.08
C GLY A 31 -4.05 11.34 -11.81
N ASP A 32 -4.66 11.28 -10.63
CA ASP A 32 -3.91 11.07 -9.40
C ASP A 32 -3.58 9.58 -9.17
N THR A 33 -2.47 9.13 -9.76
CA THR A 33 -1.84 7.79 -9.62
C THR A 33 -1.67 7.37 -8.15
N ARG A 34 -1.70 8.36 -7.25
CA ARG A 34 -1.65 8.22 -5.80
C ARG A 34 -2.86 7.44 -5.26
N THR A 35 -4.08 7.69 -5.74
CA THR A 35 -5.28 7.10 -5.11
C THR A 35 -5.41 5.58 -5.32
N ILE A 36 -4.87 5.05 -6.43
CA ILE A 36 -4.90 3.61 -6.72
C ILE A 36 -4.02 2.83 -5.75
N LEU A 37 -2.97 3.46 -5.22
CA LEU A 37 -1.98 2.79 -4.38
C LEU A 37 -2.15 3.07 -2.87
N THR A 38 -2.84 4.15 -2.48
CA THR A 38 -2.85 4.67 -1.10
C THR A 38 -4.00 4.22 -0.20
N SER A 39 -5.02 3.52 -0.71
CA SER A 39 -5.75 2.66 0.20
C SER A 39 -4.76 1.57 0.55
N THR A 40 -4.07 1.68 1.69
CA THR A 40 -3.29 0.57 2.28
C THR A 40 -3.94 -0.72 1.86
N TRP A 41 -3.25 -1.65 1.20
CA TRP A 41 -3.64 -3.04 1.33
C TRP A 41 -5.17 -3.27 1.33
N CYS A 42 -5.80 -3.18 0.15
CA CYS A 42 -7.23 -3.41 -0.12
C CYS A 42 -7.90 -4.36 0.90
N ASP A 43 -9.22 -4.27 1.17
CA ASP A 43 -9.95 -5.19 2.07
C ASP A 43 -9.68 -6.71 1.80
N THR A 44 -9.10 -7.04 0.64
CA THR A 44 -8.67 -8.39 0.23
C THR A 44 -7.18 -8.73 0.41
N THR A 45 -6.31 -7.77 0.68
CA THR A 45 -4.91 -7.99 1.03
C THR A 45 -4.73 -7.77 2.54
N SER A 46 -3.91 -8.56 3.22
CA SER A 46 -3.80 -8.51 4.68
C SER A 46 -3.53 -7.09 5.19
N ALA A 47 -4.16 -6.66 6.28
CA ALA A 47 -3.80 -5.37 6.86
C ALA A 47 -2.45 -5.50 7.59
N PHE A 48 -1.61 -4.46 7.54
CA PHE A 48 -0.53 -4.34 8.51
C PHE A 48 -1.12 -4.18 9.90
N PHE A 49 -0.82 -5.12 10.77
CA PHE A 49 -1.38 -5.16 12.12
C PHE A 49 -0.99 -3.90 12.90
N GLY A 50 -1.97 -3.21 13.50
CA GLY A 50 -1.75 -1.96 14.23
C GLY A 50 -1.65 -0.69 13.37
N ILE A 51 -1.62 -0.79 12.03
CA ILE A 51 -1.48 0.37 11.15
C ILE A 51 -2.82 0.76 10.52
N GLY A 52 -3.31 1.95 10.89
CA GLY A 52 -4.51 2.55 10.30
C GLY A 52 -4.21 3.34 9.01
N LYS A 53 -5.25 3.57 8.19
CA LYS A 53 -5.20 4.33 6.93
C LYS A 53 -4.56 5.70 7.08
N ARG A 54 -4.89 6.42 8.16
CA ARG A 54 -4.32 7.76 8.45
C ARG A 54 -2.80 7.69 8.64
N THR A 55 -2.31 6.71 9.39
CA THR A 55 -0.87 6.55 9.64
C THR A 55 -0.11 6.25 8.36
N ALA A 56 -0.63 5.32 7.55
CA ALA A 56 -0.04 5.00 6.26
C ALA A 56 -0.04 6.20 5.31
N TRP A 57 -1.16 6.94 5.22
CA TRP A 57 -1.27 8.13 4.38
C TRP A 57 -0.28 9.22 4.80
N THR A 58 -0.22 9.56 6.09
CA THR A 58 0.74 10.56 6.59
C THR A 58 2.19 10.12 6.37
N THR A 59 2.48 8.82 6.47
CA THR A 59 3.82 8.30 6.19
C THR A 59 4.15 8.43 4.71
N TRP A 60 3.19 8.18 3.83
CA TRP A 60 3.34 8.36 2.39
C TRP A 60 3.67 9.80 2.03
N GLU A 61 2.91 10.76 2.57
CA GLU A 61 3.16 12.19 2.36
C GLU A 61 4.58 12.60 2.78
N ALA A 62 5.10 11.99 3.85
CA ALA A 62 6.46 12.23 4.35
C ALA A 62 7.55 11.43 3.60
N PHE A 63 7.18 10.41 2.81
CA PHE A 63 8.11 9.51 2.13
C PHE A 63 7.70 9.27 0.66
N PRO A 64 7.80 10.29 -0.20
CA PRO A 64 7.23 10.25 -1.56
C PRO A 64 7.89 9.21 -2.49
N GLN A 65 9.12 8.78 -2.20
CA GLN A 65 9.89 7.77 -2.96
C GLN A 65 9.14 6.44 -3.13
N ILE A 66 8.22 6.13 -2.20
CA ILE A 66 7.36 4.96 -2.28
C ILE A 66 6.49 4.97 -3.54
N THR A 67 6.08 6.16 -4.01
CA THR A 67 5.20 6.30 -5.18
C THR A 67 5.89 5.80 -6.44
N ASP A 68 7.13 6.27 -6.68
CA ASP A 68 7.89 5.92 -7.87
C ASP A 68 8.23 4.42 -7.87
N THR A 69 8.60 3.89 -6.70
CA THR A 69 8.85 2.45 -6.50
C THR A 69 7.62 1.62 -6.85
N LEU A 70 6.44 2.00 -6.35
CA LEU A 70 5.20 1.27 -6.62
C LEU A 70 4.79 1.36 -8.10
N ILE A 71 4.99 2.50 -8.76
CA ILE A 71 4.74 2.65 -10.21
C ILE A 71 5.62 1.68 -11.00
N VAL A 72 6.92 1.63 -10.69
CA VAL A 72 7.86 0.71 -11.35
C VAL A 72 7.45 -0.74 -11.11
N LEU A 73 7.16 -1.12 -9.86
CA LEU A 73 6.78 -2.49 -9.53
C LEU A 73 5.45 -2.92 -10.16
N MET A 74 4.49 -2.00 -10.33
CA MET A 74 3.25 -2.32 -11.06
C MET A 74 3.50 -2.60 -12.54
N ALA A 75 4.42 -1.87 -13.17
CA ALA A 75 4.80 -2.08 -14.57
C ALA A 75 5.68 -3.33 -14.74
N HIS A 76 6.56 -3.59 -13.78
CA HIS A 76 7.56 -4.66 -13.81
C HIS A 76 7.59 -5.46 -12.50
N PRO A 77 6.57 -6.28 -12.20
CA PRO A 77 6.48 -7.01 -10.92
C PRO A 77 7.65 -7.96 -10.64
N ALA A 78 8.32 -8.43 -11.69
CA ALA A 78 9.49 -9.30 -11.59
C ALA A 78 10.72 -8.61 -10.98
N GLU A 79 10.74 -7.28 -10.89
CA GLU A 79 11.83 -6.53 -10.25
C GLU A 79 11.78 -6.60 -8.72
N LEU A 80 10.64 -7.01 -8.13
CA LEU A 80 10.55 -7.20 -6.69
C LEU A 80 11.30 -8.48 -6.27
N ASN A 81 12.39 -8.30 -5.54
CA ASN A 81 13.12 -9.37 -4.87
C ASN A 81 13.67 -8.90 -3.52
N ILE A 82 14.11 -9.84 -2.68
CA ILE A 82 14.52 -9.54 -1.29
C ILE A 82 15.70 -8.57 -1.19
N ASP A 83 16.59 -8.55 -2.19
CA ASP A 83 17.79 -7.72 -2.25
C ASP A 83 17.62 -6.53 -3.21
N SER A 84 16.39 -6.24 -3.65
CA SER A 84 16.13 -5.15 -4.60
C SER A 84 16.10 -3.80 -3.89
N ILE A 85 16.50 -2.74 -4.62
CA ILE A 85 16.32 -1.36 -4.19
C ILE A 85 14.85 -1.03 -3.89
N HIS A 86 13.93 -1.66 -4.63
CA HIS A 86 12.49 -1.53 -4.40
C HIS A 86 12.09 -2.07 -3.03
N MET A 87 12.68 -3.21 -2.63
CA MET A 87 12.45 -3.79 -1.31
C MET A 87 13.03 -2.90 -0.21
N GLU A 88 14.19 -2.27 -0.39
CA GLU A 88 14.73 -1.31 0.58
C GLU A 88 13.78 -0.11 0.81
N VAL A 89 13.17 0.41 -0.26
CA VAL A 89 12.17 1.49 -0.16
C VAL A 89 10.91 1.01 0.56
N LEU A 90 10.44 -0.21 0.27
CA LEU A 90 9.30 -0.83 0.97
C LEU A 90 9.59 -1.05 2.45
N GLU A 91 10.78 -1.55 2.81
CA GLU A 91 11.22 -1.71 4.20
C GLU A 91 11.21 -0.37 4.92
N ARG A 92 11.84 0.66 4.33
CA ARG A 92 11.92 1.98 4.95
C ARG A 92 10.54 2.59 5.17
N PHE A 93 9.66 2.47 4.18
CA PHE A 93 8.27 2.92 4.30
C PHE A 93 7.52 2.19 5.43
N THR A 94 7.66 0.86 5.50
CA THR A 94 7.05 0.06 6.58
C THR A 94 7.60 0.44 7.95
N ILE A 95 8.90 0.63 8.10
CA ILE A 95 9.51 1.08 9.36
C ILE A 95 8.91 2.41 9.80
N LEU A 96 8.79 3.39 8.90
CA LEU A 96 8.25 4.71 9.23
C LEU A 96 6.77 4.68 9.63
N MET A 97 5.99 3.72 9.13
CA MET A 97 4.60 3.52 9.56
C MET A 97 4.50 3.08 11.02
N TYR A 98 5.39 2.18 11.47
CA TYR A 98 5.40 1.69 12.85
C TYR A 98 6.17 2.62 13.80
N ALA A 99 7.26 3.21 13.33
CA ALA A 99 8.18 4.03 14.12
C ALA A 99 8.73 5.20 13.30
N LYS A 100 7.99 6.31 13.29
CA LYS A 100 8.28 7.53 12.52
C LYS A 100 9.68 8.12 12.74
N THR A 101 10.24 7.93 13.93
CA THR A 101 11.56 8.45 14.32
C THR A 101 12.66 7.39 14.24
N SER A 102 12.37 6.19 13.72
CA SER A 102 13.37 5.14 13.61
C SER A 102 14.41 5.48 12.54
N ASN A 103 15.68 5.23 12.87
CA ASN A 103 16.81 5.35 11.95
C ASN A 103 17.17 4.01 11.30
N ALA A 104 16.45 2.93 11.59
CA ALA A 104 16.68 1.63 10.99
C ALA A 104 16.36 1.67 9.48
N SER A 105 17.28 1.17 8.66
CA SER A 105 17.09 1.05 7.21
C SER A 105 16.34 -0.23 6.82
N HIS A 106 16.49 -1.31 7.61
CA HIS A 106 15.94 -2.64 7.31
C HIS A 106 14.91 -3.06 8.33
N VAL A 107 13.85 -3.72 7.87
CA VAL A 107 12.67 -3.99 8.71
C VAL A 107 12.99 -5.02 9.79
N ASN A 108 13.91 -5.95 9.53
CA ASN A 108 14.37 -6.93 10.53
C ASN A 108 15.13 -6.26 11.69
N VAL A 109 15.91 -5.22 11.42
CA VAL A 109 16.61 -4.45 12.47
C VAL A 109 15.58 -3.72 13.32
N ALA A 110 14.64 -3.01 12.68
CA ALA A 110 13.57 -2.33 13.40
C ALA A 110 12.68 -3.32 14.19
N HIS A 111 12.40 -4.50 13.63
CA HIS A 111 11.66 -5.56 14.31
C HIS A 111 12.39 -6.01 15.57
N GLN A 112 13.69 -6.30 15.46
CA GLN A 112 14.50 -6.74 16.60
C GLN A 112 14.57 -5.67 17.70
N GLU A 113 14.76 -4.40 17.33
CA GLU A 113 14.81 -3.27 18.25
C GLU A 113 13.50 -3.15 19.05
N HIS A 114 12.35 -3.18 18.36
CA HIS A 114 11.05 -3.11 19.02
C HIS A 114 10.77 -4.37 19.87
N PHE A 115 11.08 -5.55 19.36
CA PHE A 115 10.85 -6.80 20.09
C PHE A 115 11.65 -6.85 21.41
N SER A 116 12.89 -6.34 21.38
CA SER A 116 13.80 -6.40 22.53
C SER A 116 13.46 -5.43 23.67
N GLN A 117 12.61 -4.43 23.44
CA GLN A 117 12.25 -3.42 24.44
C GLN A 117 11.25 -3.93 25.51
N GLY A 118 10.65 -5.12 25.34
CA GLY A 118 9.85 -5.81 26.36
C GLY A 118 8.50 -5.16 26.75
N THR A 119 8.27 -3.90 26.37
CA THR A 119 7.03 -3.14 26.65
C THR A 119 6.15 -2.96 25.41
N GLN A 120 6.57 -3.48 24.26
CA GLN A 120 5.92 -3.28 22.97
C GLN A 120 4.81 -4.32 22.76
N THR A 121 3.68 -3.90 22.20
CA THR A 121 2.61 -4.81 21.79
C THR A 121 2.87 -5.31 20.38
N LEU A 122 2.25 -6.41 19.97
CA LEU A 122 2.40 -6.91 18.59
C LEU A 122 1.99 -5.87 17.53
N GLU A 123 1.08 -4.96 17.87
CA GLU A 123 0.61 -3.86 17.00
C GLU A 123 1.68 -2.81 16.70
N THR A 124 2.72 -2.73 17.52
CA THR A 124 3.80 -1.73 17.35
C THR A 124 5.05 -2.34 16.74
N ILE A 125 5.07 -3.65 16.49
CA ILE A 125 6.21 -4.36 15.91
C ILE A 125 6.00 -4.48 14.39
N PRO A 126 6.94 -3.98 13.56
CA PRO A 126 6.84 -4.11 12.11
C PRO A 126 6.96 -5.59 11.69
N PRO A 127 6.44 -5.97 10.50
CA PRO A 127 6.60 -7.34 9.97
C PRO A 127 8.07 -7.70 9.76
N THR A 128 8.38 -8.99 9.64
CA THR A 128 9.71 -9.43 9.15
C THR A 128 9.86 -9.14 7.66
N GLN A 129 11.09 -9.09 7.15
CA GLN A 129 11.37 -8.85 5.73
C GLN A 129 10.66 -9.87 4.83
N GLN A 130 10.65 -11.16 5.23
CA GLN A 130 9.98 -12.20 4.48
C GLN A 130 8.46 -12.00 4.46
N ALA A 131 7.86 -11.62 5.59
CA ALA A 131 6.43 -11.33 5.66
C ALA A 131 6.08 -10.12 4.78
N LEU A 132 6.88 -9.06 4.85
CA LEU A 132 6.74 -7.87 4.00
C LEU A 132 6.84 -8.21 2.50
N LEU A 133 7.78 -9.06 2.12
CA LEU A 133 7.94 -9.50 0.73
C LEU A 133 6.70 -10.25 0.22
N GLN A 134 6.21 -11.23 0.98
CA GLN A 134 4.97 -11.94 0.63
C GLN A 134 3.80 -10.97 0.52
N HIS A 135 3.78 -9.99 1.41
CA HIS A 135 2.75 -8.98 1.42
C HIS A 135 2.77 -8.14 0.14
N ALA A 136 3.96 -7.68 -0.26
CA ALA A 136 4.18 -6.91 -1.47
C ALA A 136 3.85 -7.72 -2.73
N PHE A 137 4.21 -9.01 -2.80
CA PHE A 137 3.79 -9.88 -3.91
C PHE A 137 2.28 -9.99 -4.02
N HIS A 138 1.57 -10.17 -2.91
CA HIS A 138 0.12 -10.25 -2.92
C HIS A 138 -0.52 -8.92 -3.38
N ALA A 139 -0.02 -7.79 -2.89
CA ALA A 139 -0.47 -6.47 -3.31
C ALA A 139 -0.23 -6.22 -4.80
N LEU A 140 0.97 -6.55 -5.31
CA LEU A 140 1.30 -6.41 -6.72
C LEU A 140 0.45 -7.31 -7.61
N TYR A 141 0.26 -8.58 -7.23
CA TYR A 141 -0.59 -9.50 -7.99
C TYR A 141 -2.01 -8.95 -8.15
N GLN A 142 -2.60 -8.40 -7.08
CA GLN A 142 -3.90 -7.76 -7.20
C GLN A 142 -3.82 -6.53 -8.12
N ALA A 143 -2.92 -5.59 -7.84
CA ALA A 143 -2.76 -4.32 -8.57
C ALA A 143 -2.51 -4.50 -10.07
N SER A 144 -1.51 -5.31 -10.43
CA SER A 144 -0.98 -5.40 -11.79
C SER A 144 -1.68 -6.45 -12.64
N HIS A 145 -2.26 -7.49 -12.04
CA HIS A 145 -2.86 -8.60 -12.77
C HIS A 145 -4.38 -8.59 -12.67
N ILE A 146 -4.95 -8.66 -11.46
CA ILE A 146 -6.41 -8.76 -11.29
C ILE A 146 -7.12 -7.50 -11.80
N TRP A 147 -6.73 -6.31 -11.31
CA TRP A 147 -7.39 -5.07 -11.72
C TRP A 147 -7.18 -4.74 -13.19
N LYS A 148 -5.99 -5.04 -13.72
CA LYS A 148 -5.70 -4.85 -15.14
C LYS A 148 -6.65 -5.66 -16.02
N GLN A 149 -6.87 -6.94 -15.69
CA GLN A 149 -7.83 -7.80 -16.40
C GLN A 149 -9.27 -7.26 -16.32
N CYS A 150 -9.69 -6.76 -15.16
CA CYS A 150 -11.01 -6.14 -15.02
C CYS A 150 -11.20 -4.92 -15.93
N LEU A 151 -10.14 -4.14 -16.18
CA LEU A 151 -10.20 -2.95 -17.03
C LEU A 151 -10.13 -3.26 -18.53
N GLU A 152 -9.51 -4.37 -18.91
CA GLU A 152 -9.37 -4.83 -20.29
C GLU A 152 -10.60 -5.60 -20.82
N LEU A 153 -11.52 -6.02 -19.95
CA LEU A 153 -12.75 -6.77 -20.29
C LEU A 153 -13.88 -5.91 -20.92
N LYS A 154 -13.55 -4.91 -21.76
CA LYS A 154 -14.54 -4.10 -22.49
C LYS A 154 -14.74 -4.54 -23.92
#